data_AF-A0A9Q7UD70-F1
#
_entry.id   AF-A0A9Q7UD70-F1
#
_cell.length_a   1.000
_cell.length_b   1.000
_cell.length_c   1.000
_cell.angle_alpha   90.00
_cell.angle_beta   90.00
_cell.angle_gamma   90.00
#
_symmetry.space_group_name_H-M   'P 1'
#
loop_
_entity.id
_entity.type
_entity.pdbx_description
1 polymer ?
#
loop_
_entity_poly.entity_id
_entity_poly.type
_entity_poly.pdbx_seq_one_letter_code
_entity_poly.pdbx_strand_id
1 'polypeptide(L)'
;MSDREDGGEETFYEDEEPVYDGDDLGEDQFDDGADAAANGIVHSSAGGDPSTPMAGQANQERITTPYMTKYERARILGTRALQISMNAPVLVPTEGETDPLEIAMKELAAKKIPLVVRRYLPDGSYEDWTVSELIASE
;
A
#
# COMPACT_ATOMS: atom_id res chain seq x y z
N MET A 1 66.43 26.85 -43.51
CA MET A 1 65.16 27.31 -42.92
C MET A 1 64.69 26.18 -42.03
N SER A 2 64.71 26.44 -40.74
CA SER A 2 64.28 25.49 -39.70
C SER A 2 62.76 25.49 -39.68
N ASP A 3 62.14 24.37 -39.98
CA ASP A 3 60.78 24.10 -39.54
C ASP A 3 60.79 22.75 -38.83
N ARG A 4 60.46 22.86 -37.55
CA ARG A 4 60.61 21.88 -36.47
C ARG A 4 59.42 20.94 -36.52
N GLU A 5 59.68 19.65 -36.38
CA GLU A 5 58.67 18.60 -36.28
C GLU A 5 57.68 18.93 -35.15
N ASP A 6 56.40 19.13 -35.50
CA ASP A 6 55.29 19.27 -34.56
C ASP A 6 54.72 17.86 -34.32
N GLY A 7 55.28 17.22 -33.29
CA GLY A 7 54.82 15.93 -32.77
C GLY A 7 53.54 16.13 -31.97
N GLY A 8 52.56 15.28 -32.23
CA GLY A 8 51.19 15.47 -31.81
C GLY A 8 50.94 15.36 -30.31
N GLU A 9 49.78 15.85 -29.91
CA GLU A 9 49.15 15.51 -28.65
C GLU A 9 47.68 15.22 -28.96
N GLU A 10 47.37 13.93 -29.12
CA GLU A 10 45.99 13.46 -29.07
C GLU A 10 45.48 13.74 -27.65
N THR A 11 44.38 14.47 -27.54
CA THR A 11 43.70 14.68 -26.27
C THR A 11 43.15 13.34 -25.79
N PHE A 12 43.96 12.62 -25.02
CA PHE A 12 43.54 11.48 -24.23
C PHE A 12 42.55 12.02 -23.19
N TYR A 13 41.26 11.77 -23.40
CA TYR A 13 40.27 11.95 -22.35
C TYR A 13 40.60 10.91 -21.28
N GLU A 14 41.31 11.32 -20.23
CA GLU A 14 41.43 10.52 -19.02
C GLU A 14 40.02 10.41 -18.42
N ASP A 15 39.39 9.23 -18.61
CA ASP A 15 38.30 8.77 -17.78
C ASP A 15 38.84 8.65 -16.34
N GLU A 16 38.81 9.75 -15.60
CA GLU A 16 38.90 9.70 -14.14
C GLU A 16 37.59 9.10 -13.62
N GLU A 17 37.57 7.76 -13.51
CA GLU A 17 36.55 7.03 -12.75
C GLU A 17 36.49 7.62 -11.33
N PRO A 18 35.34 8.15 -10.87
CA PRO A 18 35.23 8.68 -9.53
C PRO A 18 35.45 7.54 -8.52
N VAL A 19 36.51 7.66 -7.73
CA VAL A 19 36.76 6.78 -6.59
C VAL A 19 35.69 7.05 -5.54
N TYR A 20 34.69 6.17 -5.47
CA TYR A 20 33.77 6.15 -4.34
C TYR A 20 34.51 5.55 -3.15
N ASP A 21 34.97 6.40 -2.22
CA ASP A 21 35.41 5.97 -0.89
C ASP A 21 34.21 5.27 -0.22
N GLY A 22 34.36 3.97 0.03
CA GLY A 22 33.29 3.03 0.34
C GLY A 22 32.86 3.03 1.80
N ASP A 23 32.99 4.16 2.50
CA ASP A 23 32.91 4.25 3.94
C ASP A 23 32.37 5.60 4.43
N ASP A 24 31.28 6.06 3.82
CA ASP A 24 30.34 6.99 4.47
C ASP A 24 28.89 6.59 4.16
N LEU A 25 28.57 5.31 4.39
CA LEU A 25 27.19 4.95 4.69
C LEU A 25 26.93 5.38 6.13
N GLY A 26 26.59 6.65 6.32
CA GLY A 26 25.97 7.09 7.55
C GLY A 26 24.88 6.09 7.92
N GLU A 27 24.94 5.56 9.13
CA GLU A 27 23.83 4.84 9.73
C GLU A 27 22.67 5.84 9.88
N ASP A 28 21.99 6.13 8.78
CA ASP A 28 20.59 6.48 8.82
C ASP A 28 19.93 5.27 9.47
N GLN A 29 19.78 5.36 10.78
CA GLN A 29 18.82 4.57 11.53
C GLN A 29 17.51 4.72 10.75
N PHE A 30 17.22 3.71 9.92
CA PHE A 30 15.88 3.45 9.47
C PHE A 30 15.11 3.25 10.76
N ASP A 31 14.48 4.33 11.22
CA ASP A 31 13.43 4.31 12.20
C ASP A 31 12.39 3.35 11.62
N ASP A 32 12.48 2.07 12.03
CA ASP A 32 11.47 1.03 11.83
C ASP A 32 10.27 1.36 12.75
N GLY A 33 9.88 2.63 12.73
CA GLY A 33 8.61 3.15 13.20
C GLY A 33 7.57 2.49 12.33
N ALA A 34 7.13 1.32 12.79
CA ALA A 34 5.99 0.57 12.31
C ALA A 34 4.71 1.39 12.49
N ASP A 35 4.58 2.49 11.75
CA ASP A 35 3.39 3.33 11.65
C ASP A 35 2.56 2.97 10.41
N ALA A 36 2.67 1.72 9.93
CA ALA A 36 1.70 1.13 9.02
C ALA A 36 0.27 1.08 9.62
N ALA A 37 0.14 1.33 10.92
CA ALA A 37 -1.12 1.47 11.63
C ALA A 37 -1.82 2.83 11.39
N ALA A 38 -1.17 3.83 10.80
CA ALA A 38 -1.65 5.21 10.87
C ALA A 38 -2.84 5.58 9.96
N ASN A 39 -3.45 4.67 9.16
CA ASN A 39 -4.65 5.03 8.38
C ASN A 39 -5.59 3.85 8.02
N GLY A 40 -6.47 3.47 8.93
CA GLY A 40 -7.89 3.27 8.55
C GLY A 40 -8.33 1.95 7.92
N ILE A 41 -7.59 0.84 8.04
CA ILE A 41 -8.16 -0.50 7.80
C ILE A 41 -8.23 -1.24 9.13
N VAL A 42 -9.44 -1.50 9.61
CA VAL A 42 -9.66 -2.30 10.83
C VAL A 42 -10.01 -3.73 10.46
N HIS A 43 -9.33 -4.71 11.09
CA HIS A 43 -9.69 -6.12 10.97
C HIS A 43 -10.93 -6.40 11.81
N SER A 44 -11.94 -7.01 11.19
CA SER A 44 -13.16 -7.48 11.86
C SER A 44 -12.89 -8.52 12.97
N SER A 45 -11.71 -9.15 12.99
CA SER A 45 -11.34 -10.24 13.92
C SER A 45 -10.55 -9.81 15.16
N ALA A 46 -10.32 -8.51 15.39
CA ALA A 46 -9.75 -8.04 16.65
C ALA A 46 -10.79 -8.15 17.80
N GLY A 47 -11.00 -9.38 18.31
CA GLY A 47 -11.56 -9.66 19.63
C GLY A 47 -13.00 -9.24 19.94
N GLY A 48 -13.80 -8.83 18.95
CA GLY A 48 -15.23 -8.54 19.15
C GLY A 48 -16.08 -9.79 18.95
N ASP A 49 -16.89 -10.15 19.95
CA ASP A 49 -17.94 -11.17 19.83
C ASP A 49 -18.87 -10.82 18.64
N PRO A 50 -19.13 -11.73 17.67
CA PRO A 50 -20.01 -11.49 16.52
C PRO A 50 -21.48 -11.22 16.90
N SER A 51 -21.86 -11.46 18.16
CA SER A 51 -23.16 -11.18 18.75
C SER A 51 -23.24 -9.79 19.39
N THR A 52 -22.11 -9.10 19.53
CA THR A 52 -22.10 -7.68 19.92
C THR A 52 -22.36 -6.89 18.65
N PRO A 53 -23.49 -6.19 18.51
CA PRO A 53 -23.57 -5.19 17.46
C PRO A 53 -22.43 -4.21 17.76
N MET A 54 -21.41 -4.17 16.89
CA MET A 54 -20.48 -3.04 16.86
C MET A 54 -21.31 -1.82 16.47
N ALA A 55 -22.03 -1.29 17.44
CA ALA A 55 -22.75 -0.04 17.38
C ALA A 55 -21.70 1.07 17.47
N GLY A 56 -20.86 1.16 16.42
CA GLY A 56 -20.52 2.48 15.91
C GLY A 56 -21.87 3.12 15.63
N GLN A 57 -22.20 4.15 16.41
CA GLN A 57 -23.47 4.86 16.28
C GLN A 57 -23.69 5.07 14.79
N ALA A 58 -24.79 4.52 14.26
CA ALA A 58 -25.22 4.76 12.90
C ALA A 58 -25.38 6.27 12.80
N ASN A 59 -24.32 6.95 12.35
CA ASN A 59 -24.34 8.34 12.05
C ASN A 59 -25.26 8.43 10.84
N GLN A 60 -26.52 8.77 11.10
CA GLN A 60 -27.59 8.67 10.11
C GLN A 60 -27.32 9.57 8.89
N GLU A 61 -26.36 10.49 9.00
CA GLU A 61 -25.84 11.30 7.89
C GLU A 61 -24.31 11.22 7.83
N ARG A 62 -23.80 10.27 7.03
CA ARG A 62 -22.40 10.28 6.57
C ARG A 62 -22.24 11.38 5.51
N ILE A 63 -21.17 12.16 5.59
CA ILE A 63 -20.86 13.25 4.66
C ILE A 63 -19.86 12.85 3.58
N THR A 64 -19.05 11.80 3.80
CA THR A 64 -18.06 11.38 2.81
C THR A 64 -18.69 10.61 1.65
N THR A 65 -17.98 10.57 0.52
CA THR A 65 -18.45 9.97 -0.74
C THR A 65 -18.75 8.47 -0.62
N PRO A 66 -19.83 7.93 -1.18
CA PRO A 66 -20.06 6.47 -1.17
C PRO A 66 -19.10 5.71 -2.11
N TYR A 67 -18.28 6.41 -2.88
CA TYR A 67 -17.30 5.81 -3.78
C TYR A 67 -16.01 5.44 -3.05
N MET A 68 -15.47 4.28 -3.40
CA MET A 68 -14.15 3.84 -2.98
C MET A 68 -13.09 4.68 -3.69
N THR A 69 -12.17 5.25 -2.92
CA THR A 69 -11.03 5.96 -3.51
C THR A 69 -10.01 4.97 -4.06
N LYS A 70 -9.20 5.40 -5.05
CA LYS A 70 -8.10 4.57 -5.57
C LYS A 70 -7.10 4.14 -4.49
N TYR A 71 -6.93 4.96 -3.45
CA TYR A 71 -6.04 4.69 -2.33
C TYR A 71 -6.61 3.60 -1.41
N GLU A 72 -7.90 3.68 -1.10
CA GLU A 72 -8.61 2.64 -0.34
C GLU A 72 -8.57 1.32 -1.09
N ARG A 73 -8.89 1.32 -2.39
CA ARG A 73 -8.85 0.11 -3.23
C ARG A 73 -7.47 -0.56 -3.20
N ALA A 74 -6.40 0.22 -3.42
CA ALA A 74 -5.03 -0.30 -3.39
C ALA A 74 -4.69 -0.90 -2.02
N ARG A 75 -5.06 -0.22 -0.93
CA ARG A 75 -4.77 -0.67 0.43
C ARG A 75 -5.58 -1.92 0.82
N ILE A 76 -6.87 -1.95 0.47
CA ILE A 76 -7.75 -3.11 0.69
C ILE A 76 -7.20 -4.35 -0.02
N LEU A 77 -6.83 -4.22 -1.30
CA LEU A 77 -6.25 -5.32 -2.07
C LEU A 77 -4.91 -5.77 -1.49
N GLY A 78 -4.02 -4.84 -1.14
CA GLY A 78 -2.73 -5.15 -0.53
C GLY A 78 -2.86 -5.87 0.82
N THR A 79 -3.67 -5.33 1.73
CA THR A 79 -3.93 -5.96 3.04
C THR A 79 -4.57 -7.33 2.87
N ARG A 80 -5.54 -7.47 1.97
CA ARG A 80 -6.22 -8.76 1.77
C ARG A 80 -5.33 -9.79 1.10
N ALA A 81 -4.55 -9.41 0.09
CA ALA A 81 -3.56 -10.29 -0.54
C ALA A 81 -2.51 -10.78 0.48
N LEU A 82 -2.04 -9.89 1.36
CA LEU A 82 -1.12 -10.26 2.44
C LEU A 82 -1.74 -11.30 3.38
N GLN A 83 -2.99 -11.10 3.81
CA GLN A 83 -3.69 -12.10 4.62
C GLN A 83 -3.77 -13.46 3.92
N ILE A 84 -4.13 -13.49 2.64
CA ILE A 84 -4.22 -14.72 1.84
C ILE A 84 -2.85 -15.41 1.74
N SER A 85 -1.77 -14.65 1.54
CA SER A 85 -0.41 -15.20 1.53
C SER A 85 0.00 -15.83 2.88
N MET A 86 -0.57 -15.33 3.98
CA MET A 86 -0.42 -15.89 5.33
C MET A 86 -1.46 -16.98 5.63
N ASN A 87 -1.99 -17.63 4.59
CA ASN A 87 -2.96 -18.72 4.67
C ASN A 87 -4.28 -18.35 5.36
N ALA A 88 -4.69 -17.08 5.34
CA ALA A 88 -6.01 -16.69 5.82
C ALA A 88 -7.14 -17.33 4.97
N PRO A 89 -8.32 -17.58 5.54
CA PRO A 89 -9.44 -18.19 4.81
C PRO A 89 -9.91 -17.33 3.64
N VAL A 90 -10.04 -17.94 2.46
CA VAL A 90 -10.59 -17.31 1.24
C VAL A 90 -12.10 -17.50 1.20
N LEU A 91 -12.84 -16.44 0.88
CA LEU A 91 -14.32 -16.37 0.95
C LEU A 91 -15.01 -16.52 -0.42
N VAL A 92 -14.21 -16.63 -1.49
CA VAL A 92 -14.68 -16.91 -2.86
C VAL A 92 -14.07 -18.22 -3.36
N PRO A 93 -14.76 -18.95 -4.25
CA PRO A 93 -14.16 -20.10 -4.93
C PRO A 93 -12.94 -19.67 -5.74
N THR A 94 -11.81 -20.35 -5.56
CA THR A 94 -10.62 -20.21 -6.41
C THR A 94 -10.76 -21.17 -7.59
N GLU A 95 -10.70 -20.67 -8.81
CA GLU A 95 -10.84 -21.40 -10.07
C GLU A 95 -9.46 -21.77 -10.65
N GLY A 96 -8.47 -22.00 -9.78
CA GLY A 96 -7.08 -22.25 -10.14
C GLY A 96 -6.15 -21.05 -9.97
N GLU A 97 -6.62 -19.94 -9.40
CA GLU A 97 -5.77 -18.81 -9.05
C GLU A 97 -4.78 -19.20 -7.96
N THR A 98 -3.50 -18.93 -8.21
CA THR A 98 -2.41 -19.12 -7.24
C THR A 98 -1.91 -17.80 -6.67
N ASP A 99 -2.14 -16.70 -7.37
CA ASP A 99 -1.68 -15.39 -6.95
C ASP A 99 -2.63 -14.79 -5.88
N PRO A 100 -2.12 -14.42 -4.68
CA PRO A 100 -2.94 -13.83 -3.63
C PRO A 100 -3.63 -12.52 -4.05
N LEU A 101 -3.02 -11.74 -4.93
CA LEU A 101 -3.61 -10.48 -5.40
C LEU A 101 -4.79 -10.75 -6.34
N GLU A 102 -4.68 -11.71 -7.27
CA GLU A 102 -5.82 -12.15 -8.09
C GLU A 102 -7.00 -12.64 -7.24
N ILE A 103 -6.73 -13.44 -6.20
CA ILE A 103 -7.77 -13.91 -5.29
C ILE A 103 -8.41 -12.73 -4.54
N ALA A 104 -7.62 -11.78 -4.03
CA ALA A 104 -8.14 -10.57 -3.39
C ALA A 104 -8.99 -9.71 -4.34
N MET A 105 -8.60 -9.59 -5.61
CA MET A 105 -9.39 -8.90 -6.63
C MET A 105 -10.74 -9.60 -6.87
N LYS A 106 -10.77 -10.93 -6.94
CA LYS A 106 -12.02 -11.70 -7.01
C LYS A 106 -12.90 -11.49 -5.79
N GLU A 107 -12.33 -11.47 -4.58
CA GLU A 107 -13.10 -11.19 -3.37
C GLU A 107 -13.66 -9.77 -3.33
N LEU A 108 -12.90 -8.77 -3.81
CA LEU A 108 -13.36 -7.40 -3.90
C LEU A 108 -14.52 -7.26 -4.90
N ALA A 109 -14.41 -7.88 -6.07
CA ALA A 109 -15.47 -7.90 -7.08
C ALA A 109 -16.74 -8.59 -6.57
N ALA A 110 -16.59 -9.65 -5.77
CA ALA A 110 -17.70 -10.33 -5.10
C ALA A 110 -18.21 -9.60 -3.83
N LYS A 111 -17.61 -8.47 -3.46
CA LYS A 111 -17.92 -7.69 -2.24
C LYS A 111 -17.83 -8.52 -0.94
N LYS A 112 -16.93 -9.49 -0.89
CA LYS A 112 -16.78 -10.43 0.24
C LYS A 112 -15.62 -10.12 1.18
N ILE A 113 -14.85 -9.06 0.94
CA ILE A 113 -13.73 -8.71 1.81
C ILE A 113 -14.24 -8.25 3.19
N PRO A 114 -13.84 -8.90 4.30
CA PRO A 114 -14.34 -8.63 5.65
C PRO A 114 -13.56 -7.49 6.34
N LEU A 115 -13.41 -6.36 5.66
CA LEU A 115 -12.69 -5.18 6.14
C LEU A 115 -13.62 -3.96 6.24
N VAL A 116 -13.24 -3.02 7.10
CA VAL A 116 -13.90 -1.71 7.24
C VAL A 116 -12.84 -0.63 7.04
N VAL A 117 -13.20 0.36 6.22
CA VAL A 117 -12.44 1.58 5.97
C VAL A 117 -12.90 2.65 6.96
N ARG A 118 -11.97 3.15 7.77
CA ARG A 118 -12.21 4.30 8.66
C ARG A 118 -11.67 5.57 8.02
N ARG A 119 -12.57 6.51 7.72
CA ARG A 119 -12.25 7.83 7.16
C ARG A 119 -12.23 8.88 8.25
N TYR A 120 -11.07 9.47 8.51
CA TYR A 120 -10.94 10.57 9.48
C TYR A 120 -11.29 11.90 8.83
N LEU A 121 -12.03 12.72 9.56
CA LEU A 121 -12.39 14.09 9.20
C LEU A 121 -11.41 15.09 9.83
N PRO A 122 -11.33 16.33 9.29
CA PRO A 122 -10.38 17.34 9.81
C PRO A 122 -10.61 17.74 11.27
N ASP A 123 -11.81 17.52 11.80
CA ASP A 123 -12.17 17.77 13.20
C ASP A 123 -11.76 16.62 14.14
N GLY A 124 -11.14 15.56 13.60
CA GLY A 124 -10.72 14.36 14.32
C GLY A 124 -11.82 13.30 14.49
N SER A 125 -13.05 13.58 14.05
CA SER A 125 -14.10 12.56 13.99
C SER A 125 -13.84 11.58 12.84
N TYR A 126 -14.59 10.48 12.78
CA TYR A 126 -14.42 9.48 11.73
C TYR A 126 -15.73 8.83 11.28
N GLU A 127 -15.70 8.30 10.06
CA GLU A 127 -16.76 7.49 9.48
C GLU A 127 -16.26 6.09 9.15
N ASP A 128 -16.97 5.06 9.60
CA ASP A 128 -16.67 3.67 9.29
C ASP A 128 -17.52 3.20 8.10
N TRP A 129 -16.85 2.75 7.04
CA TRP A 129 -17.40 2.25 5.79
C TRP A 129 -16.99 0.79 5.57
N THR A 130 -17.95 -0.12 5.52
CA THR A 130 -17.68 -1.52 5.14
C THR A 130 -17.23 -1.58 3.67
N VAL A 131 -16.28 -2.45 3.35
CA VAL A 131 -15.81 -2.58 1.95
C VAL A 131 -16.94 -2.97 1.00
N SER A 132 -17.90 -3.77 1.46
CA SER A 132 -19.05 -4.20 0.66
C SER A 132 -20.02 -3.08 0.29
N GLU A 133 -20.12 -2.02 1.11
CA GLU A 133 -21.04 -0.90 0.84
C GLU A 133 -20.43 0.18 -0.06
N LEU A 134 -19.09 0.26 -0.14
CA LEU A 134 -18.41 1.20 -1.02
C LEU A 134 -18.61 0.84 -2.50
N ILE A 135 -18.80 1.86 -3.32
CA ILE A 135 -18.93 1.73 -4.78
C ILE A 135 -17.53 1.78 -5.38
N ALA A 136 -17.05 0.66 -5.91
CA ALA A 136 -15.81 0.63 -6.68
C ALA A 136 -16.07 1.19 -8.09
N SER A 137 -15.23 2.14 -8.52
CA SER A 137 -15.18 2.55 -9.93
C SER A 137 -14.39 1.51 -10.72
N GLU A 138 -14.95 1.03 -11.83
CA GLU A 138 -14.32 0.10 -12.79
C GLU A 138 -13.15 0.75 -13.54
#